data_AF-A0A8C6DIP6-F1
#
_entry.id   AF-A0A8C6DIP6-F1
#
_cell.length_a   1.000
_cell.length_b   1.000
_cell.length_c   1.000
_cell.angle_alpha   90.00
_cell.angle_beta   90.00
_cell.angle_gamma   90.00
#
_symmetry.space_group_name_H-M   'P 1'
#
loop_
_entity.id
_entity.type
_entity.pdbx_description
1 polymer ?
#
loop_
_entity_poly.entity_id
_entity_poly.type
_entity_poly.pdbx_seq_one_letter_code
_entity_poly.pdbx_strand_id
1 'polypeptide(L)' 'MFLLVVTFAKSKPKTILVKMVSQAGTGFSFNTKRSRLWDKLTLLHYDPVVKKKKSNSFCEKSRN' A
#
# COMPACT_ATOMS: atom_id res chain seq x y z
N MET A 1 26.62 24.51 -32.60
CA MET A 1 25.89 24.61 -31.31
C MET A 1 25.07 23.35 -31.15
N PHE A 2 25.58 22.37 -30.39
CA PHE A 2 24.90 21.09 -30.14
C PHE A 2 24.01 21.25 -28.90
N LEU A 3 22.68 21.28 -29.08
CA LEU A 3 21.75 21.19 -27.96
C LEU A 3 21.71 19.73 -27.49
N LEU A 4 22.36 19.42 -26.37
CA LEU A 4 22.23 18.13 -25.71
C LEU A 4 20.86 18.04 -25.06
N VAL A 5 19.99 17.19 -25.62
CA VAL A 5 18.75 16.76 -24.97
C VAL A 5 19.14 15.93 -23.74
N VAL A 6 19.09 16.56 -22.57
CA VAL A 6 19.19 15.85 -21.29
C VAL A 6 17.87 15.11 -21.10
N THR A 7 17.85 13.83 -21.44
CA THR A 7 16.72 12.95 -21.11
C THR A 7 16.70 12.77 -19.59
N PHE A 8 15.76 13.43 -18.91
CA PHE A 8 15.51 13.20 -17.49
C PHE A 8 15.00 11.77 -17.30
N ALA A 9 15.89 10.85 -16.92
CA ALA A 9 15.53 9.47 -16.66
C ALA A 9 14.44 9.42 -15.58
N LYS A 10 13.30 8.80 -15.91
CA LYS A 10 12.14 8.71 -15.03
C LYS A 10 12.51 7.92 -13.77
N SER A 11 12.72 8.63 -12.67
CA SER A 11 13.11 8.02 -11.41
C SER A 11 11.98 7.15 -10.85
N LYS A 12 12.34 6.00 -10.28
CA LYS A 12 11.36 5.11 -9.65
C LYS A 12 10.71 5.85 -8.47
N PRO A 13 9.37 5.78 -8.31
CA PRO A 13 8.69 6.48 -7.23
C PRO A 13 9.13 5.93 -5.87
N LYS A 14 9.34 6.83 -4.91
CA LYS A 14 9.72 6.47 -3.53
C LYS A 14 8.60 5.75 -2.79
N THR A 15 7.35 6.06 -3.10
CA THR A 15 6.17 5.47 -2.46
C THR A 15 5.33 4.66 -3.45
N ILE A 16 4.66 3.64 -2.94
CA ILE A 16 3.78 2.79 -3.72
C ILE A 16 2.42 2.72 -3.04
N LEU A 17 1.37 2.72 -3.85
CA LEU A 17 0.01 2.46 -3.40
C LEU A 17 -0.18 0.95 -3.19
N VAL A 18 -0.62 0.58 -2.01
CA VAL A 18 -0.80 -0.80 -1.60
C VAL A 18 -2.21 -1.04 -1.13
N LYS A 19 -2.71 -2.23 -1.42
CA LYS A 19 -4.02 -2.68 -0.98
C LYS A 19 -3.85 -3.44 0.32
N MET A 20 -4.31 -2.84 1.39
CA MET A 20 -4.44 -3.49 2.69
C MET A 20 -5.67 -4.41 2.62
N VAL A 21 -5.58 -5.62 3.18
CA VAL A 21 -6.70 -6.58 3.26
C VAL A 21 -6.89 -7.05 4.71
N SER A 22 -8.16 -7.16 5.12
CA SER A 22 -8.54 -7.62 6.46
C SER A 22 -8.12 -9.07 6.65
N GLN A 23 -7.39 -9.34 7.73
CA GLN A 23 -7.01 -10.71 8.08
C GLN A 23 -8.21 -11.55 8.55
N ALA A 24 -9.33 -10.90 8.88
CA ALA A 24 -10.59 -11.55 9.24
C ALA A 24 -11.33 -12.19 8.04
N GLY A 25 -10.80 -12.12 6.81
CA GLY A 25 -11.41 -12.75 5.64
C GLY A 25 -12.72 -12.10 5.17
N THR A 26 -13.00 -10.88 5.62
CA THR A 26 -14.27 -10.15 5.40
C THR A 26 -14.41 -9.55 4.00
N GLY A 27 -13.34 -9.58 3.20
CA GLY A 27 -13.29 -8.93 1.90
C GLY A 27 -13.15 -7.39 1.97
N PHE A 28 -13.16 -6.79 3.17
CA PHE A 28 -12.87 -5.37 3.33
C PHE A 28 -11.41 -5.09 2.97
N SER A 29 -11.20 -4.07 2.16
CA SER A 29 -9.87 -3.66 1.70
C SER A 29 -9.81 -2.17 1.48
N PHE A 30 -8.67 -1.56 1.79
CA PHE A 30 -8.45 -0.14 1.59
C PHE A 30 -7.05 0.12 1.05
N ASN A 31 -6.87 1.28 0.43
CA ASN A 31 -5.60 1.64 -0.19
C ASN A 31 -4.79 2.53 0.77
N THR A 32 -3.50 2.23 0.93
CA THR A 32 -2.55 3.07 1.66
C THR A 32 -1.31 3.33 0.84
N LYS A 33 -0.54 4.34 1.22
CA LYS A 33 0.77 4.60 0.62
C LYS A 33 1.83 4.06 1.57
N ARG A 34 2.80 3.31 1.03
CA ARG A 34 4.00 2.89 1.77
C ARG A 34 5.27 3.23 1.01
N SER A 35 6.40 3.27 1.70
CA SER A 35 7.71 3.35 1.06
C SER A 35 8.03 2.07 0.31
N ARG A 36 8.65 2.17 -0.87
CA ARG A 36 9.01 1.02 -1.69
C ARG A 36 10.05 0.10 -1.04
N LEU A 37 10.93 0.66 -0.21
CA LEU A 37 12.06 -0.05 0.41
C LEU A 37 11.70 -0.68 1.77
N TRP A 38 10.52 -0.40 2.30
CA TRP A 38 10.09 -0.90 3.61
C TRP A 38 9.47 -2.28 3.50
N ASP A 39 9.43 -2.98 4.63
CA ASP A 39 8.74 -4.26 4.78
C ASP A 39 7.22 -4.14 4.57
N LYS A 40 6.56 -5.29 4.49
CA LYS A 40 5.09 -5.36 4.33
C LYS A 40 4.40 -4.70 5.51
N LEU A 41 3.41 -3.86 5.19
CA LEU A 41 2.71 -3.09 6.20
C LEU A 41 1.65 -3.97 6.90
N THR A 42 1.69 -3.98 8.23
CA THR A 42 0.65 -4.55 9.10
C THR A 42 0.06 -3.44 9.97
N LEU A 43 -1.26 -3.23 9.88
CA LEU A 43 -1.96 -2.16 10.59
C LEU A 43 -3.15 -2.72 11.37
N LEU A 44 -3.43 -2.13 12.52
CA LEU A 44 -4.71 -2.35 13.22
C LEU A 44 -5.70 -1.28 12.75
N HIS A 45 -6.76 -1.70 12.06
CA HIS A 45 -7.78 -0.79 11.55
C HIS A 45 -9.18 -1.32 11.82
N TYR A 46 -10.15 -0.42 11.96
CA TYR A 46 -11.54 -0.81 12.11
C TYR A 46 -12.07 -1.46 10.83
N ASP A 47 -12.79 -2.57 10.99
CA ASP A 47 -13.45 -3.26 9.90
C ASP A 47 -14.98 -3.10 10.03
N PRO A 48 -15.62 -2.28 9.17
CA PRO A 48 -17.05 -2.03 9.25
C PRO A 48 -17.89 -3.28 8.96
N VAL A 49 -17.32 -4.29 8.29
CA VAL A 49 -18.02 -5.54 7.96
C VAL A 49 -18.23 -6.39 9.21
N VAL A 50 -17.26 -6.37 10.14
CA VAL A 50 -17.30 -7.26 11.32
C VAL A 50 -18.23 -6.71 12.41
N LYS A 51 -18.64 -5.43 12.36
CA LYS A 51 -19.50 -4.74 13.36
C LYS A 51 -19.10 -4.97 14.84
N LYS A 52 -17.92 -5.54 15.08
CA LYS A 52 -17.31 -5.64 16.40
C LYS A 52 -16.54 -4.35 16.60
N LYS A 53 -16.70 -3.74 17.77
CA LYS A 53 -16.04 -2.50 18.21
C LYS A 53 -14.50 -2.61 18.29
N LYS A 54 -13.91 -3.74 17.86
CA LYS A 54 -12.49 -4.05 17.94
C LYS A 54 -11.83 -3.80 16.58
N SER A 55 -10.65 -3.20 16.61
CA SER A 55 -9.76 -3.10 15.46
C SER A 55 -9.34 -4.51 15.02
N ASN A 56 -9.37 -4.75 13.71
CA ASN A 56 -8.88 -5.99 13.12
C ASN A 56 -7.48 -5.75 12.54
N SER A 57 -6.67 -6.81 12.51
CA SER A 57 -5.39 -6.77 11.81
C SER A 57 -5.61 -6.76 10.30
N PHE A 58 -4.90 -5.85 9.66
CA PHE A 58 -4.90 -5.64 8.22
C PHE A 58 -3.48 -5.81 7.70
N CYS A 59 -3.34 -6.63 6.68
CA CYS A 59 -2.05 -6.96 6.09
C CYS A 59 -2.03 -6.51 4.63
N GLU A 60 -0.87 -6.04 4.18
CA GLU A 60 -0.66 -5.74 2.77
C GLU A 60 -0.81 -6.99 1.91
N LYS A 61 -1.69 -6.91 0.90
CA LYS A 61 -1.81 -7.96 -0.11
C LYS A 61 -0.53 -8.01 -0.93
N SER A 62 0.17 -9.14 -0.90
CA SER A 62 1.30 -9.38 -1.81
C SER A 62 0.79 -9.26 -3.24
N ARG A 63 1.35 -8.32 -4.01
CA ARG A 63 1.23 -8.39 -5.47
C ARG A 63 2.12 -9.56 -5.90
N ASN A 64 1.51 -10.64 -6.37
CA ASN A 64 2.18 -11.66 -7.18
C ASN A 64 2.67 -11.02 -8.48
#